data_AF-A0A2V6UD64-F1
#
_entry.id   AF-A0A2V6UD64-F1
#
_cell.length_a   1.000
_cell.length_b   1.000
_cell.length_c   1.000
_cell.angle_alpha   90.00
_cell.angle_beta   90.00
_cell.angle_gamma   90.00
#
_symmetry.space_group_name_H-M   'P 1'
#
loop_
_entity.id
_entity.type
_entity.pdbx_description
1 polymer ?
#
loop_
_entity_poly.entity_id
_entity_poly.type
_entity_poly.pdbx_seq_one_letter_code
_entity_poly.pdbx_strand_id
1 'polypeptide(L)'
;MVDPTRLDRLVRGVARQVRRRRLEFYGLKGAFYGAVAAVVPLLAKGLVGPAAAAVAVALVALGAAAGALFGLALATPRADVARVADRALGLEDRVATAFEWAAR
;
A
#
# COMPACT_ATOMS: atom_id res chain seq x y z
N MET A 1 35.94 -0.03 3.14
CA MET A 1 35.10 -0.99 2.38
C MET A 1 33.66 -0.80 2.83
N VAL A 2 32.72 -0.63 1.91
CA VAL A 2 31.29 -0.48 2.24
C VAL A 2 30.76 -1.85 2.66
N ASP A 3 30.22 -1.94 3.87
CA ASP A 3 29.69 -3.18 4.43
C ASP A 3 28.37 -3.54 3.73
N PRO A 4 28.30 -4.65 2.96
CA PRO A 4 27.13 -5.04 2.19
C PRO A 4 25.89 -5.26 3.06
N THR A 5 26.07 -5.58 4.35
CA THR A 5 24.95 -5.74 5.29
C THR A 5 24.27 -4.43 5.67
N ARG A 6 24.94 -3.27 5.54
CA ARG A 6 24.32 -1.95 5.78
C ARG A 6 23.41 -1.53 4.62
N LEU A 7 23.84 -1.77 3.38
CA LEU A 7 23.05 -1.49 2.19
C LEU A 7 21.75 -2.31 2.18
N ASP A 8 21.84 -3.60 2.50
CA ASP A 8 20.67 -4.48 2.54
C ASP A 8 19.66 -4.06 3.63
N ARG A 9 20.12 -3.58 4.79
CA ARG A 9 19.23 -3.02 5.83
C ARG A 9 18.52 -1.75 5.37
N LEU A 10 19.23 -0.84 4.69
CA LEU A 10 18.65 0.39 4.15
C LEU A 10 17.57 0.07 3.10
N VAL A 11 17.86 -0.82 2.16
CA VAL A 11 16.90 -1.25 1.12
C VAL A 11 15.70 -1.95 1.74
N ARG A 12 15.88 -2.80 2.76
CA ARG A 12 14.77 -3.38 3.53
C ARG A 12 13.94 -2.32 4.26
N GLY A 13 14.56 -1.26 4.76
CA GLY A 13 13.87 -0.12 5.35
C GLY A 13 12.98 0.61 4.34
N VAL A 14 13.51 0.95 3.18
CA VAL A 14 12.75 1.60 2.09
C VAL A 14 11.63 0.69 1.59
N ALA A 15 11.88 -0.61 1.44
CA ALA A 15 10.84 -1.57 1.07
C ALA A 15 9.66 -1.57 2.06
N ARG A 16 9.93 -1.52 3.37
CA ARG A 16 8.88 -1.41 4.40
C ARG A 16 8.10 -0.10 4.29
N GLN A 17 8.76 1.02 4.02
CA GLN A 17 8.10 2.31 3.82
C GLN A 17 7.19 2.30 2.59
N VAL A 18 7.66 1.73 1.47
CA VAL A 18 6.85 1.57 0.25
C VAL A 18 5.62 0.72 0.52
N ARG A 19 5.77 -0.42 1.22
CA ARG A 19 4.63 -1.27 1.59
C ARG A 19 3.65 -0.55 2.52
N ARG A 20 4.14 0.21 3.50
CA ARG A 20 3.28 1.00 4.41
C ARG A 20 2.51 2.08 3.64
N ARG A 21 3.16 2.80 2.72
CA ARG A 21 2.49 3.79 1.87
C ARG A 21 1.46 3.17 0.94
N ARG A 22 1.73 1.99 0.37
CA ARG A 22 0.74 1.24 -0.42
C ARG A 22 -0.46 0.81 0.42
N LEU A 23 -0.22 0.32 1.63
CA LEU A 23 -1.28 -0.03 2.58
C LEU A 23 -2.17 1.18 2.86
N GLU A 24 -1.58 2.34 3.18
CA GLU A 24 -2.31 3.58 3.43
C GLU A 24 -3.11 4.03 2.18
N PHE A 25 -2.45 4.09 1.02
CA PHE A 25 -3.08 4.57 -0.22
C PHE A 25 -4.22 3.68 -0.68
N TYR A 26 -3.99 2.37 -0.80
CA TYR A 26 -5.03 1.45 -1.25
C TYR A 26 -6.08 1.20 -0.16
N GLY A 27 -5.72 1.29 1.12
CA GLY A 27 -6.68 1.28 2.23
C GLY A 27 -7.63 2.47 2.16
N LEU A 28 -7.12 3.68 1.96
CA LEU A 28 -7.95 4.88 1.77
C LEU A 28 -8.81 4.79 0.50
N LYS A 29 -8.24 4.32 -0.61
CA LYS A 29 -8.99 4.11 -1.86
C LYS A 29 -10.12 3.08 -1.67
N GLY A 30 -9.85 2.00 -0.96
CA GLY A 30 -10.85 0.99 -0.62
C GLY A 30 -11.93 1.54 0.33
N ALA A 31 -11.55 2.32 1.34
CA ALA A 31 -12.49 2.99 2.24
C ALA A 31 -13.41 3.95 1.48
N PHE A 32 -12.87 4.69 0.49
CA PHE A 32 -13.64 5.58 -0.36
C PHE A 32 -14.71 4.84 -1.15
N TYR A 33 -14.35 3.77 -1.86
CA TYR A 33 -15.35 2.97 -2.60
C TYR A 33 -16.33 2.25 -1.66
N GLY A 34 -15.87 1.82 -0.48
CA GLY A 34 -16.74 1.31 0.59
C GLY A 34 -17.77 2.34 1.06
N ALA A 35 -17.36 3.61 1.20
CA ALA A 35 -18.24 4.72 1.55
C ALA A 35 -19.25 5.03 0.43
N VAL A 36 -18.83 5.00 -0.83
CA VAL A 36 -19.74 5.13 -1.97
C VAL A 36 -20.78 4.00 -1.95
N ALA A 37 -20.37 2.76 -1.73
CA ALA A 37 -21.29 1.63 -1.62
C ALA A 37 -22.22 1.73 -0.40
N ALA A 38 -21.74 2.27 0.73
CA ALA A 38 -22.50 2.47 1.96
C ALA A 38 -23.67 3.44 1.81
N VAL A 39 -23.66 4.31 0.79
CA VAL A 39 -24.80 5.18 0.47
C VAL A 39 -26.05 4.35 0.13
N VAL A 40 -25.90 3.21 -0.54
CA VAL A 40 -27.02 2.37 -0.99
C VAL A 40 -27.91 1.89 0.17
N PRO A 41 -27.40 1.20 1.21
CA PRO A 41 -28.23 0.77 2.34
C PRO A 41 -28.78 1.94 3.16
N LEU A 42 -28.08 3.08 3.19
CA LEU A 42 -28.56 4.28 3.88
C LEU A 42 -29.75 4.92 3.16
N LEU A 43 -29.74 4.97 1.83
CA LEU A 43 -30.88 5.43 1.03
C LEU A 43 -32.03 4.41 1.11
N ALA A 44 -31.71 3.13 1.12
CA ALA A 44 -32.67 2.03 1.28
C ALA A 44 -33.05 1.76 2.74
N LYS A 45 -32.92 2.73 3.66
CA LYS A 45 -33.19 2.55 5.10
C LYS A 45 -34.60 2.00 5.37
N GLY A 46 -35.58 2.30 4.52
CA GLY A 46 -36.92 1.73 4.61
C GLY A 46 -36.99 0.20 4.41
N LEU A 47 -36.05 -0.38 3.66
CA LEU A 47 -35.93 -1.83 3.43
C LEU A 47 -34.98 -2.50 4.43
N VAL A 48 -33.89 -1.82 4.78
CA VAL A 48 -32.81 -2.38 5.64
C VAL A 48 -33.12 -2.17 7.13
N GLY A 49 -34.02 -1.24 7.46
CA GLY A 49 -34.45 -0.98 8.84
C GLY A 49 -33.34 -0.39 9.72
N PRO A 50 -33.35 -0.67 11.04
CA PRO A 50 -32.41 -0.06 11.99
C PRO A 50 -30.96 -0.47 11.74
N ALA A 51 -30.72 -1.61 11.10
CA ALA A 51 -29.38 -2.12 10.78
C ALA A 51 -28.65 -1.32 9.69
N ALA A 52 -29.32 -0.42 8.96
CA ALA A 52 -28.74 0.30 7.82
C ALA A 52 -27.43 1.05 8.18
N ALA A 53 -27.37 1.64 9.37
CA ALA A 53 -26.17 2.32 9.86
C ALA A 53 -25.02 1.34 10.13
N ALA A 54 -25.30 0.20 10.74
CA ALA A 54 -24.29 -0.83 11.00
C ALA A 54 -23.74 -1.42 9.70
N VAL A 55 -24.62 -1.67 8.71
CA VAL A 55 -24.21 -2.14 7.37
C VAL A 55 -23.33 -1.12 6.66
N ALA A 56 -23.68 0.17 6.72
CA ALA A 56 -22.88 1.24 6.13
C ALA A 56 -21.46 1.30 6.72
N VAL A 57 -21.34 1.24 8.04
CA VAL A 57 -20.02 1.20 8.73
C VAL A 57 -19.22 -0.04 8.32
N ALA A 58 -19.89 -1.21 8.27
CA ALA A 58 -19.24 -2.45 7.86
C ALA A 58 -18.71 -2.38 6.42
N LEU A 59 -19.46 -1.80 5.48
CA LEU A 59 -19.02 -1.64 4.08
C LEU A 59 -17.78 -0.76 3.96
N VAL A 60 -17.70 0.33 4.73
CA VAL A 60 -16.50 1.19 4.76
C VAL A 60 -15.30 0.43 5.34
N ALA A 61 -15.47 -0.24 6.48
CA ALA A 61 -14.41 -1.00 7.12
C ALA A 61 -13.89 -2.15 6.24
N LEU A 62 -14.80 -2.89 5.61
CA LEU A 62 -14.45 -3.98 4.68
C LEU A 62 -13.77 -3.43 3.42
N GLY A 63 -14.26 -2.32 2.86
CA GLY A 63 -13.61 -1.65 1.73
C GLY A 63 -12.18 -1.23 2.07
N ALA A 64 -11.97 -0.62 3.24
CA ALA A 64 -10.66 -0.22 3.72
C ALA A 64 -9.72 -1.43 3.88
N ALA A 65 -10.19 -2.49 4.52
CA ALA A 65 -9.42 -3.72 4.73
C ALA A 65 -9.06 -4.40 3.39
N ALA A 66 -10.04 -4.56 2.48
CA ALA A 66 -9.82 -5.15 1.18
C ALA A 66 -8.81 -4.34 0.35
N GLY A 67 -8.94 -3.01 0.35
CA GLY A 67 -7.98 -2.11 -0.28
C GLY A 67 -6.58 -2.24 0.30
N ALA A 68 -6.44 -2.24 1.63
CA ALA A 68 -5.16 -2.43 2.29
C ALA A 68 -4.51 -3.78 1.95
N LEU A 69 -5.27 -4.87 1.97
CA LEU A 69 -4.80 -6.20 1.60
C LEU A 69 -4.38 -6.27 0.13
N PHE A 70 -5.15 -5.67 -0.77
CA PHE A 70 -4.80 -5.55 -2.18
C PHE A 70 -3.49 -4.76 -2.37
N GLY A 71 -3.34 -3.64 -1.67
CA GLY A 71 -2.11 -2.84 -1.62
C GLY A 71 -0.88 -3.63 -1.16
N LEU A 72 -1.06 -4.54 -0.20
CA LEU A 72 0.00 -5.41 0.33
C LEU A 72 0.32 -6.60 -0.59
N ALA A 73 -0.66 -7.09 -1.35
CA ALA A 73 -0.51 -8.19 -2.28
C ALA A 73 0.18 -7.77 -3.59
N LEU A 74 0.15 -6.49 -3.94
CA LEU A 74 0.87 -5.95 -5.08
C LEU A 74 2.38 -6.23 -4.95
N ALA A 75 2.92 -6.95 -5.94
CA ALA A 75 4.33 -7.24 -6.04
C ALA A 75 5.16 -5.94 -5.97
N THR A 76 6.22 -5.95 -5.18
CA THR A 76 7.15 -4.83 -5.08
C THR A 76 8.52 -5.32 -5.52
N PRO A 77 8.86 -5.23 -6.83
CA PRO A 77 10.15 -5.65 -7.34
C PRO A 77 11.28 -4.91 -6.63
N ARG A 78 12.36 -5.63 -6.27
CA ARG A 78 13.52 -5.02 -5.58
C ARG A 78 14.13 -3.87 -6.39
N ALA A 79 14.11 -3.95 -7.72
CA ALA A 79 14.58 -2.89 -8.61
C ALA A 79 13.79 -1.57 -8.44
N ASP A 80 12.47 -1.63 -8.28
CA ASP A 80 11.66 -0.43 -8.08
C ASP A 80 11.91 0.20 -6.70
N VAL A 81 12.14 -0.64 -5.68
CA VAL A 81 12.55 -0.16 -4.35
C VAL A 81 13.91 0.54 -4.42
N ALA A 82 14.86 -0.01 -5.17
CA ALA A 82 16.18 0.58 -5.34
C ALA A 82 16.08 1.95 -6.04
N ARG A 83 15.28 2.07 -7.10
CA ARG A 83 15.02 3.37 -7.76
C ARG A 83 14.37 4.40 -6.83
N VAL A 84 13.45 3.97 -5.97
CA VAL A 84 12.85 4.86 -4.95
C VAL A 84 13.89 5.31 -3.92
N ALA A 85 14.77 4.40 -3.49
CA ALA A 85 15.88 4.74 -2.60
C ALA A 85 16.86 5.71 -3.25
N ASP A 86 17.19 5.50 -4.53
CA ASP A 86 18.06 6.38 -5.29
C ASP A 86 17.49 7.79 -5.40
N ARG A 87 16.18 7.93 -5.66
CA ARG A 87 15.51 9.25 -5.66
C ARG A 87 15.47 9.91 -4.29
N ALA A 88 15.22 9.13 -3.24
CA ALA A 88 15.13 9.67 -1.88
C ALA A 88 16.49 10.14 -1.34
N LEU A 89 17.59 9.52 -1.80
CA LEU A 89 18.95 9.79 -1.35
C LEU A 89 19.78 10.59 -2.37
N GLY A 90 19.23 10.93 -3.54
CA GLY A 90 19.94 11.65 -4.60
C GLY A 90 21.11 10.86 -5.20
N LEU A 91 21.01 9.53 -5.26
CA LEU A 91 22.11 8.63 -5.64
C LEU A 91 22.19 8.33 -7.14
N GLU A 92 21.43 9.02 -7.99
CA GLU A 92 21.51 8.91 -9.46
C GLU A 92 21.51 7.46 -9.98
N ASP A 93 20.56 6.63 -9.53
CA ASP A 93 20.40 5.22 -9.92
C ASP A 93 21.59 4.28 -9.61
N ARG A 94 22.54 4.70 -8.77
CA ARG A 94 23.70 3.87 -8.39
C ARG A 94 23.32 2.62 -7.62
N VAL A 95 22.30 2.69 -6.75
CA VAL A 95 21.83 1.51 -5.99
C VAL A 95 21.04 0.57 -6.90
N ALA A 96 20.16 1.09 -7.75
CA ALA A 96 19.44 0.29 -8.74
C ALA A 96 20.40 -0.47 -9.67
N THR A 97 21.43 0.24 -10.18
CA THR A 97 22.47 -0.36 -11.02
C THR A 97 23.23 -1.46 -10.26
N ALA A 98 23.65 -1.21 -9.03
CA ALA A 98 24.36 -2.21 -8.22
C ALA A 98 23.53 -3.49 -7.98
N PHE A 99 22.22 -3.34 -7.73
CA PHE A 99 21.31 -4.48 -7.58
C PHE A 99 21.08 -5.25 -8.88
N GLU A 100 21.02 -4.56 -10.02
CA GLU A 100 20.89 -5.20 -11.33
C GLU A 100 22.14 -6.05 -11.65
N TRP A 101 23.33 -5.51 -11.42
CA TRP A 101 24.58 -6.23 -11.63
C TRP A 101 24.78 -7.40 -10.66
N ALA A 102 24.34 -7.27 -9.40
CA ALA A 102 24.41 -8.36 -8.42
C ALA A 102 23.41 -9.50 -8.69
N ALA A 103 22.40 -9.27 -9.53
CA ALA A 103 21.39 -10.27 -9.90
C ALA A 103 21.71 -11.01 -11.22
N ARG A 104 22.75 -10.58 -11.94
CA ARG A 104 23.32 -11.30 -13.10
C ARG A 104 24.41 -12.26 -12.65
#